data_AF-W4K9F7-F1
#
_entry.id   AF-W4K9F7-F1
#
_cell.length_a   1.000
_cell.length_b   1.000
_cell.length_c   1.000
_cell.angle_alpha   90.00
_cell.angle_beta   90.00
_cell.angle_gamma   90.00
#
_symmetry.space_group_name_H-M   'P 1'
#
loop_
_entity.id
_entity.type
_entity.pdbx_description
1 polymer ?
#
loop_
_entity_poly.entity_id
_entity_poly.type
_entity_poly.pdbx_seq_one_letter_code
_entity_poly.pdbx_strand_id
1 'polypeptide(L)'
;MKPIFVLSVVIVQVFATSRGDTSLSAVKGAFDAANIPSNASLTFNPSVLLEVTFPETNSPVIHLHAGIQLPRNKTAGPPTFGIHPHGSLEIPTGRFVVAMVDLDAPTPQNPTSAQIRHFLGGDFSLGPVGLDGIAPLTNSTPALSHFLQPTPPAGSDPHRYVFLLFHQPATFDQQNFLNSSTPISLFNISLFADEVGLGHPLGGTFMRVGPDPSASDV
;
A
#
# COMPACT_ATOMS: atom_id res chain seq x y z
N MET A 1 -17.06 -63.62 -2.20
CA MET A 1 -16.48 -62.35 -2.71
C MET A 1 -17.29 -61.21 -2.09
N LYS A 2 -16.66 -60.27 -1.37
CA LYS A 2 -17.30 -59.05 -0.87
C LYS A 2 -16.69 -57.86 -1.61
N PRO A 3 -17.48 -56.91 -2.15
CA PRO A 3 -16.93 -55.77 -2.85
C PRO A 3 -16.40 -54.75 -1.83
N ILE A 4 -15.18 -54.27 -2.06
CA ILE A 4 -14.60 -53.15 -1.33
C ILE A 4 -15.04 -51.89 -2.07
N PHE A 5 -15.85 -51.06 -1.42
CA PHE A 5 -16.17 -49.72 -1.90
C PHE A 5 -15.07 -48.77 -1.43
N VAL A 6 -14.36 -48.18 -2.41
CA VAL A 6 -13.42 -47.08 -2.14
C VAL A 6 -14.23 -45.79 -2.14
N LEU A 7 -14.35 -45.15 -0.98
CA LEU A 7 -14.96 -43.83 -0.85
C LEU A 7 -13.93 -42.78 -1.32
N SER A 8 -14.15 -42.19 -2.49
CA SER A 8 -13.37 -41.02 -2.92
C SER A 8 -13.87 -39.79 -2.19
N VAL A 9 -13.11 -39.33 -1.20
CA VAL A 9 -13.33 -38.03 -0.55
C VAL A 9 -12.79 -36.95 -1.48
N VAL A 10 -13.68 -36.25 -2.18
CA VAL A 10 -13.33 -35.02 -2.89
C VAL A 10 -13.21 -33.93 -1.84
N ILE A 11 -11.98 -33.60 -1.44
CA ILE A 11 -11.69 -32.43 -0.61
C ILE A 11 -11.85 -31.21 -1.53
N VAL A 12 -12.99 -30.52 -1.43
CA VAL A 12 -13.14 -29.20 -2.02
C VAL A 12 -12.29 -28.25 -1.18
N GLN A 13 -11.08 -27.95 -1.64
CA GLN A 13 -10.30 -26.85 -1.09
C GLN A 13 -11.04 -25.56 -1.42
N VAL A 14 -11.74 -25.02 -0.42
CA VAL A 14 -12.22 -23.65 -0.45
C VAL A 14 -10.98 -22.77 -0.36
N PHE A 15 -10.51 -22.25 -1.49
CA PHE A 15 -9.53 -21.17 -1.48
C PHE A 15 -10.22 -19.98 -0.81
N ALA A 16 -9.83 -19.67 0.43
CA ALA A 16 -10.14 -18.38 1.02
C ALA A 16 -9.52 -17.34 0.07
N THR A 17 -10.37 -16.57 -0.59
CA THR A 17 -9.90 -15.40 -1.34
C THR A 17 -9.23 -14.50 -0.31
N SER A 18 -7.93 -14.25 -0.46
CA SER A 18 -7.22 -13.32 0.41
C SER A 18 -7.76 -11.93 0.10
N ARG A 19 -8.77 -11.48 0.85
CA ARG A 19 -9.25 -10.10 0.77
C ARG A 19 -8.24 -9.20 1.47
N GLY A 20 -8.09 -7.96 0.98
CA GLY A 20 -7.30 -6.94 1.64
C GLY A 20 -7.89 -6.53 3.00
N ASP A 21 -7.46 -5.38 3.51
CA ASP A 21 -7.95 -4.87 4.80
C ASP A 21 -9.49 -4.72 4.83
N THR A 22 -10.12 -5.15 5.93
CA THR A 22 -11.60 -5.14 6.09
C THR A 22 -12.10 -4.35 7.30
N SER A 23 -11.21 -3.78 8.11
CA SER A 23 -11.56 -3.06 9.34
C SER A 23 -10.69 -1.83 9.55
N LEU A 24 -11.32 -0.65 9.61
CA LEU A 24 -10.63 0.63 9.86
C LEU A 24 -9.91 0.62 11.21
N SER A 25 -10.51 0.02 12.24
CA SER A 25 -9.90 -0.04 13.57
C SER A 25 -8.70 -0.99 13.61
N ALA A 26 -8.75 -2.10 12.85
CA ALA A 26 -7.62 -3.00 12.72
C ALA A 26 -6.45 -2.33 11.98
N VAL A 27 -6.72 -1.64 10.86
CA VAL A 27 -5.71 -0.88 10.12
C VAL A 27 -5.10 0.21 10.99
N LYS A 28 -5.93 1.00 11.67
CA LYS A 28 -5.44 2.04 12.59
C LYS A 28 -4.57 1.42 13.69
N GLY A 29 -5.02 0.34 14.32
CA GLY A 29 -4.26 -0.39 15.33
C GLY A 29 -2.91 -0.90 14.81
N ALA A 30 -2.87 -1.41 13.57
CA ALA A 30 -1.63 -1.86 12.93
C ALA A 30 -0.65 -0.69 12.66
N PHE A 31 -1.16 0.46 12.22
CA PHE A 31 -0.36 1.68 12.04
C PHE A 31 0.23 2.17 13.37
N ASP A 32 -0.60 2.23 14.41
CA ASP A 32 -0.19 2.65 15.76
C ASP A 32 0.86 1.68 16.32
N ALA A 33 0.61 0.36 16.25
CA ALA A 33 1.53 -0.67 16.72
C ALA A 33 2.87 -0.67 15.97
N ALA A 34 2.85 -0.28 14.69
CA ALA A 34 4.05 -0.13 13.88
C ALA A 34 4.73 1.24 14.04
N ASN A 35 4.27 2.16 14.89
CA ASN A 35 4.78 3.53 15.05
C ASN A 35 4.80 4.37 13.76
N ILE A 36 3.96 4.04 12.77
CA ILE A 36 3.92 4.74 11.48
C ILE A 36 3.52 6.22 11.63
N PRO A 37 2.44 6.58 12.35
CA PRO A 37 2.04 7.99 12.48
C PRO A 37 3.14 8.87 13.09
N SER A 38 3.84 8.35 14.12
CA SER A 38 4.93 9.09 14.75
C SER A 38 6.16 9.20 13.85
N ASN A 39 6.53 8.15 13.09
CA ASN A 39 7.72 8.20 12.23
C ASN A 39 7.50 9.00 10.94
N ALA A 40 6.27 9.09 10.46
CA ALA A 40 5.89 9.90 9.31
C ALA A 40 5.41 11.32 9.68
N SER A 41 5.33 11.65 10.96
CA SER A 41 4.78 12.92 11.46
C SER A 41 3.34 13.19 10.97
N LEU A 42 2.50 12.16 10.95
CA LEU A 42 1.12 12.22 10.45
C LEU A 42 0.11 12.02 11.58
N THR A 43 -1.05 12.68 11.45
CA THR A 43 -2.27 12.24 12.13
C THR A 43 -2.98 11.21 11.24
N PHE A 44 -3.16 9.98 11.72
CA PHE A 44 -3.80 8.90 10.97
C PHE A 44 -5.09 8.43 11.64
N ASN A 45 -6.23 8.84 11.07
CA ASN A 45 -7.57 8.46 11.50
C ASN A 45 -8.36 8.01 10.26
N PRO A 46 -8.16 6.77 9.78
CA PRO A 46 -8.70 6.35 8.49
C PRO A 46 -10.23 6.31 8.53
N SER A 47 -10.85 6.86 7.48
CA SER A 47 -12.29 6.82 7.22
C SER A 47 -12.66 5.89 6.08
N VAL A 48 -11.69 5.48 5.26
CA VAL A 48 -11.83 4.49 4.19
C VAL A 48 -10.71 3.45 4.24
N LEU A 49 -10.99 2.26 3.71
CA LEU A 49 -9.99 1.20 3.55
C LEU A 49 -9.37 1.32 2.16
N LEU A 50 -8.07 1.58 2.11
CA LEU A 50 -7.30 1.60 0.88
C LEU A 50 -6.97 0.16 0.48
N GLU A 51 -7.48 -0.25 -0.68
CA GLU A 51 -7.05 -1.47 -1.34
C GLU A 51 -5.75 -1.21 -2.10
N VAL A 52 -4.76 -2.08 -1.90
CA VAL A 52 -3.54 -2.11 -2.70
C VAL A 52 -3.31 -3.55 -3.14
N THR A 53 -3.13 -3.76 -4.45
CA THR A 53 -2.80 -5.09 -4.97
C THR A 53 -1.50 -5.09 -5.76
N PHE A 54 -0.79 -6.22 -5.73
CA PHE A 54 0.35 -6.49 -6.58
C PHE A 54 0.03 -7.58 -7.61
N PRO A 55 0.42 -7.39 -8.89
CA PRO A 55 0.23 -8.39 -9.92
C PRO A 55 1.18 -9.57 -9.72
N GLU A 56 0.72 -10.76 -10.08
CA GLU A 56 1.52 -11.99 -10.02
C GLU A 56 1.41 -12.78 -11.32
N THR A 57 2.53 -13.29 -11.81
CA THR A 57 2.56 -14.14 -13.01
C THR A 57 2.10 -15.55 -12.64
N ASN A 58 1.03 -16.04 -13.28
CA ASN A 58 0.47 -17.39 -13.06
C ASN A 58 0.01 -17.66 -11.62
N SER A 59 -0.31 -16.63 -10.84
CA SER A 59 -0.90 -16.75 -9.51
C SER A 59 -1.93 -15.64 -9.31
N PRO A 60 -2.86 -15.79 -8.36
CA PRO A 60 -3.79 -14.71 -8.00
C PRO A 60 -3.04 -13.43 -7.62
N VAL A 61 -3.67 -12.29 -7.86
CA VAL A 61 -3.16 -11.00 -7.39
C VAL A 61 -3.01 -11.02 -5.87
N ILE A 62 -1.98 -10.35 -5.37
CA ILE A 62 -1.75 -10.23 -3.93
C ILE A 62 -2.53 -9.03 -3.45
N HIS A 63 -3.43 -9.24 -2.51
CA HIS A 63 -4.11 -8.18 -1.78
C HIS A 63 -3.33 -7.84 -0.52
N LEU A 64 -2.94 -6.58 -0.35
CA LEU A 64 -2.27 -6.17 0.89
C LEU A 64 -3.25 -6.14 2.06
N HIS A 65 -2.73 -6.49 3.23
CA HIS A 65 -3.33 -6.14 4.52
C HIS A 65 -2.25 -5.52 5.40
N ALA A 66 -2.65 -4.63 6.30
CA ALA A 66 -1.72 -3.82 7.08
C ALA A 66 -0.75 -4.70 7.89
N GLY A 67 0.54 -4.58 7.59
CA GLY A 67 1.61 -5.32 8.24
C GLY A 67 2.01 -6.64 7.59
N ILE A 68 1.39 -7.04 6.47
CA ILE A 68 1.77 -8.23 5.72
C ILE A 68 3.27 -8.19 5.38
N GLN A 69 3.98 -9.29 5.63
CA GLN A 69 5.36 -9.45 5.17
C GLN A 69 5.38 -10.17 3.82
N LEU A 70 6.01 -9.54 2.83
CA LEU A 70 6.15 -10.09 1.48
C LEU A 70 7.64 -10.27 1.14
N PRO A 71 8.00 -11.36 0.44
CA PRO A 71 9.31 -11.46 -0.17
C PRO A 71 9.42 -10.45 -1.32
N ARG A 72 10.62 -9.92 -1.55
CA ARG A 72 10.86 -8.82 -2.50
C ARG A 72 10.36 -9.14 -3.92
N ASN A 73 10.54 -10.36 -4.39
CA ASN A 73 10.09 -10.79 -5.72
C ASN A 73 8.57 -10.68 -5.94
N LYS A 74 7.76 -10.64 -4.88
CA LYS A 74 6.29 -10.44 -4.91
C LYS A 74 5.86 -8.98 -4.96
N THR A 75 6.82 -8.05 -5.10
CA THR A 75 6.58 -6.60 -5.10
C THR A 75 6.99 -5.92 -6.41
N ALA A 76 7.21 -6.70 -7.48
CA ALA A 76 7.73 -6.20 -8.77
C ALA A 76 6.88 -5.07 -9.39
N GLY A 77 5.56 -5.09 -9.18
CA GLY A 77 4.65 -4.00 -9.51
C GLY A 77 4.52 -3.69 -11.02
N PRO A 78 3.84 -2.58 -11.37
CA PRO A 78 3.28 -1.58 -10.45
C PRO A 78 2.04 -2.11 -9.71
N PRO A 79 1.78 -1.63 -8.47
CA PRO A 79 0.56 -1.96 -7.75
C PRO A 79 -0.66 -1.27 -8.38
N THR A 80 -1.85 -1.78 -8.08
CA THR A 80 -3.13 -1.10 -8.35
C THR A 80 -3.80 -0.69 -7.05
N PHE A 81 -4.71 0.29 -7.13
CA PHE A 81 -5.35 0.90 -5.97
C PHE A 81 -6.87 0.84 -6.09
N GLY A 82 -7.53 0.80 -4.95
CA GLY A 82 -8.98 0.92 -4.84
C GLY A 82 -9.41 1.37 -3.46
N ILE A 83 -10.71 1.59 -3.28
CA ILE A 83 -11.30 1.92 -1.99
C ILE A 83 -12.38 0.89 -1.69
N HIS A 84 -12.39 0.33 -0.49
CA HIS A 84 -13.56 -0.37 0.03
C HIS A 84 -14.48 0.66 0.72
N PRO A 85 -15.70 0.90 0.22
CA PRO A 85 -16.72 1.60 0.98
C PRO A 85 -16.99 0.83 2.27
N HIS A 86 -16.72 1.45 3.42
CA HIS A 86 -16.89 0.83 4.73
C HIS A 86 -18.14 1.38 5.44
N GLY A 87 -19.15 0.54 5.61
CA GLY A 87 -20.41 0.90 6.25
C GLY A 87 -21.28 1.81 5.39
N SER A 88 -22.03 2.73 6.03
CA SER A 88 -22.85 3.74 5.36
C SER A 88 -22.11 5.04 5.07
N LEU A 89 -20.79 5.07 5.24
CA LEU A 89 -19.99 6.24 4.97
C LEU A 89 -19.94 6.46 3.45
N GLU A 90 -20.34 7.64 3.01
CA GLU A 90 -20.20 8.02 1.60
C GLU A 90 -18.72 7.97 1.22
N ILE A 91 -18.41 7.28 0.11
CA ILE A 91 -17.07 7.35 -0.46
C ILE A 91 -16.81 8.82 -0.80
N PRO A 92 -15.69 9.40 -0.37
CA PRO A 92 -15.38 10.80 -0.69
C PRO A 92 -15.47 11.04 -2.20
N THR A 93 -16.16 12.10 -2.60
CA THR A 93 -16.21 12.52 -4.00
C THR A 93 -14.97 13.35 -4.33
N GLY A 94 -14.44 13.21 -5.54
CA GLY A 94 -13.32 14.05 -6.02
C GLY A 94 -12.17 13.22 -6.56
N ARG A 95 -11.00 13.86 -6.65
CA ARG A 95 -9.74 13.20 -7.03
C ARG A 95 -8.94 12.85 -5.79
N PHE A 96 -8.04 11.89 -5.95
CA PHE A 96 -7.21 11.38 -4.88
C PHE A 96 -5.73 11.41 -5.24
N VAL A 97 -4.91 11.46 -4.18
CA VAL A 97 -3.46 11.28 -4.25
C VAL A 97 -3.10 10.00 -3.51
N VAL A 98 -2.28 9.16 -4.13
CA VAL A 98 -1.71 7.96 -3.51
C VAL A 98 -0.21 8.14 -3.40
N ALA A 99 0.33 7.92 -2.20
CA ALA A 99 1.76 7.94 -1.92
C ALA A 99 2.21 6.59 -1.35
N MET A 100 3.44 6.18 -1.67
CA MET A 100 4.14 5.07 -1.03
C MET A 100 5.48 5.56 -0.50
N VAL A 101 5.74 5.38 0.80
CA VAL A 101 6.98 5.81 1.46
C VAL A 101 7.64 4.67 2.24
N ASP A 102 8.96 4.55 2.14
CA ASP A 102 9.78 3.65 2.96
C ASP A 102 10.25 4.40 4.21
N LEU A 103 9.77 4.04 5.39
CA LEU A 103 10.12 4.74 6.65
C LEU A 103 11.44 4.29 7.26
N ASP A 104 12.07 3.26 6.71
CA ASP A 104 13.10 2.49 7.40
C ASP A 104 14.45 2.51 6.68
N ALA A 105 14.62 3.26 5.61
CA ALA A 105 15.91 3.30 4.91
C ALA A 105 17.01 4.06 5.71
N PRO A 106 18.26 3.59 5.75
CA PRO A 106 18.74 2.34 5.16
C PRO A 106 18.42 1.08 5.99
N THR A 107 18.20 1.21 7.30
CA THR A 107 17.70 0.13 8.17
C THR A 107 16.70 0.66 9.21
N PRO A 108 15.73 -0.15 9.66
CA PRO A 108 14.74 0.30 10.64
C PRO A 108 15.36 0.82 11.96
N GLN A 109 16.53 0.30 12.33
CA GLN A 109 17.24 0.67 13.56
C GLN A 109 17.94 2.03 13.45
N ASN A 110 18.36 2.43 12.26
CA ASN A 110 19.05 3.69 12.02
C ASN A 110 18.60 4.30 10.68
N PRO A 111 17.35 4.81 10.60
CA PRO A 111 16.73 5.18 9.35
C PRO A 111 17.15 6.60 8.91
N THR A 112 18.45 6.81 8.70
CA THR A 112 19.02 8.14 8.34
C THR A 112 18.58 8.66 6.98
N SER A 113 18.00 7.80 6.14
CA SER A 113 17.47 8.11 4.82
C SER A 113 15.97 7.82 4.75
N ALA A 114 15.28 7.84 5.89
CA ALA A 114 13.85 7.54 6.01
C ALA A 114 12.99 8.32 5.02
N GLN A 115 11.77 7.80 4.85
CA GLN A 115 10.73 8.33 3.98
C GLN A 115 11.16 8.39 2.52
N ILE A 116 11.87 7.37 2.01
CA ILE A 116 12.14 7.30 0.56
C ILE A 116 10.80 7.23 -0.18
N ARG A 117 10.61 8.12 -1.16
CA ARG A 117 9.42 8.17 -1.99
C ARG A 117 9.45 7.06 -3.04
N HIS A 118 8.67 6.00 -2.83
CA HIS A 118 8.56 4.86 -3.73
C HIS A 118 7.45 5.02 -4.78
N PHE A 119 6.43 5.84 -4.50
CA PHE A 119 5.39 6.20 -5.46
C PHE A 119 4.74 7.51 -5.03
N LEU A 120 4.36 8.33 -6.01
CA LEU A 120 3.46 9.45 -5.78
C LEU A 120 2.68 9.73 -7.06
N GLY A 121 1.36 9.53 -7.02
CA GLY A 121 0.48 9.80 -8.13
C GLY A 121 -0.73 10.60 -7.67
N GLY A 122 -1.12 11.59 -8.47
CA GLY A 122 -2.38 12.30 -8.33
C GLY A 122 -3.39 11.85 -9.39
N ASP A 123 -4.45 12.62 -9.50
CA ASP A 123 -5.53 12.52 -10.46
C ASP A 123 -6.24 11.17 -10.49
N PHE A 124 -6.20 10.45 -9.38
CA PHE A 124 -6.97 9.23 -9.21
C PHE A 124 -8.44 9.58 -9.06
N SER A 125 -9.29 8.97 -9.89
CA SER A 125 -10.74 9.04 -9.79
C SER A 125 -11.32 7.66 -9.49
N LEU A 126 -12.45 7.63 -8.80
CA LEU A 126 -13.16 6.39 -8.49
C LEU A 126 -13.90 5.87 -9.71
N GLY A 127 -13.70 4.59 -10.00
CA GLY A 127 -14.57 3.83 -10.89
C GLY A 127 -15.82 3.30 -10.18
N PRO A 128 -16.73 2.68 -10.95
CA PRO A 128 -17.90 2.00 -10.39
C PRO A 128 -17.48 0.89 -9.41
N VAL A 129 -18.24 0.73 -8.32
CA VAL A 129 -18.01 -0.34 -7.34
C VAL A 129 -18.16 -1.70 -8.04
N GLY A 130 -17.13 -2.52 -7.95
CA GLY A 130 -17.11 -3.89 -8.48
C GLY A 130 -17.98 -4.86 -7.69
N LEU A 131 -18.15 -6.07 -8.22
CA LEU A 131 -18.90 -7.14 -7.56
C LEU A 131 -18.25 -7.62 -6.25
N ASP A 132 -16.95 -7.37 -6.11
CA ASP A 132 -16.16 -7.62 -4.90
C ASP A 132 -16.37 -6.56 -3.80
N GLY A 133 -17.10 -5.49 -4.12
CA GLY A 133 -17.33 -4.34 -3.25
C GLY A 133 -16.23 -3.29 -3.32
N ILE A 134 -15.26 -3.39 -4.24
CA ILE A 134 -14.13 -2.46 -4.33
C ILE A 134 -14.41 -1.43 -5.44
N ALA A 135 -14.23 -0.15 -5.13
CA ALA A 135 -14.20 0.90 -6.14
C ALA A 135 -12.76 1.09 -6.62
N PRO A 136 -12.41 0.75 -7.87
CA PRO A 136 -11.04 0.91 -8.37
C PRO A 136 -10.68 2.38 -8.50
N LEU A 137 -9.41 2.72 -8.28
CA LEU A 137 -8.86 4.05 -8.52
C LEU A 137 -8.05 4.05 -9.82
N THR A 138 -8.38 4.96 -10.73
CA THR A 138 -7.66 5.14 -12.01
C THR A 138 -7.18 6.58 -12.13
N ASN A 139 -5.89 6.77 -12.41
CA ASN A 139 -5.30 8.08 -12.64
C ASN A 139 -5.50 8.54 -14.09
N SER A 140 -5.72 9.84 -14.30
CA SER A 140 -5.77 10.45 -15.63
C SER A 140 -4.46 11.13 -16.07
N THR A 141 -3.44 11.14 -15.22
CA THR A 141 -2.12 11.74 -15.49
C THR A 141 -0.97 10.82 -15.06
N PRO A 142 0.25 10.96 -15.62
CA PRO A 142 1.41 10.23 -15.13
C PRO A 142 1.69 10.51 -13.64
N ALA A 143 2.25 9.51 -12.94
CA ALA A 143 2.70 9.69 -11.58
C ALA A 143 3.82 10.74 -11.48
N LEU A 144 3.78 11.59 -10.45
CA LEU A 144 4.89 12.51 -10.11
C LEU A 144 6.15 11.74 -9.70
N SER A 145 5.99 10.54 -9.15
CA SER A 145 7.06 9.59 -8.92
C SER A 145 6.56 8.20 -9.25
N HIS A 146 7.13 7.62 -10.31
CA HIS A 146 6.82 6.26 -10.72
C HIS A 146 7.16 5.26 -9.63
N PHE A 147 6.47 4.11 -9.67
CA PHE A 147 6.68 3.05 -8.70
C PHE A 147 8.13 2.56 -8.74
N LEU A 148 8.79 2.59 -7.59
CA LEU A 148 10.08 1.99 -7.35
C LEU A 148 9.86 0.72 -6.51
N GLN A 149 10.30 -0.42 -7.01
CA GLN A 149 10.21 -1.68 -6.26
C GLN A 149 10.97 -1.58 -4.93
N PRO A 150 10.40 -2.08 -3.82
CA PRO A 150 11.13 -2.32 -2.57
C PRO A 150 12.51 -2.95 -2.80
N THR A 151 13.53 -2.34 -2.23
CA THR A 151 14.94 -2.78 -2.34
C THR A 151 15.69 -2.59 -1.02
N PRO A 152 15.22 -3.18 0.10
CA PRO A 152 15.96 -3.12 1.36
C PRO A 152 17.39 -3.64 1.18
N PRO A 153 18.41 -3.02 1.82
CA PRO A 153 19.78 -3.48 1.73
C PRO A 153 19.96 -4.90 2.29
N ALA A 154 20.92 -5.65 1.73
CA ALA A 154 21.29 -6.96 2.26
C ALA A 154 21.70 -6.87 3.74
N GLY A 155 21.18 -7.79 4.55
CA GLY A 155 21.40 -7.80 6.00
C GLY A 155 20.55 -6.81 6.80
N SER A 156 19.70 -5.99 6.15
CA SER A 156 18.70 -5.18 6.83
C SER A 156 17.51 -6.03 7.28
N ASP A 157 16.87 -5.63 8.39
CA ASP A 157 15.55 -6.12 8.75
C ASP A 157 14.49 -5.65 7.73
N PRO A 158 13.29 -6.26 7.68
CA PRO A 158 12.23 -5.81 6.78
C PRO A 158 11.80 -4.36 7.00
N HIS A 159 11.80 -3.57 5.93
CA HIS A 159 11.35 -2.17 5.91
C HIS A 159 9.83 -2.07 5.80
N ARG A 160 9.25 -1.04 6.40
CA ARG A 160 7.84 -0.64 6.28
C ARG A 160 7.66 0.24 5.05
N TYR A 161 6.95 -0.30 4.05
CA TYR A 161 6.49 0.45 2.89
C TYR A 161 5.03 0.83 3.07
N VAL A 162 4.80 2.11 3.37
CA VAL A 162 3.50 2.64 3.79
C VAL A 162 2.80 3.28 2.61
N PHE A 163 1.59 2.81 2.31
CA PHE A 163 0.69 3.40 1.33
C PHE A 163 -0.31 4.31 2.02
N LEU A 164 -0.46 5.52 1.50
CA LEU A 164 -1.34 6.55 2.04
C LEU A 164 -2.23 7.10 0.91
N LEU A 165 -3.52 7.25 1.23
CA LEU A 165 -4.52 7.84 0.35
C LEU A 165 -4.96 9.19 0.90
N PHE A 166 -4.92 10.23 0.08
CA PHE A 166 -5.38 11.58 0.41
C PHE A 166 -6.46 12.04 -0.57
N HIS A 167 -7.29 12.98 -0.13
CA HIS A 167 -8.07 13.78 -1.06
C HIS A 167 -7.13 14.74 -1.81
N GLN A 168 -7.34 14.94 -3.11
CA GLN A 168 -6.56 15.88 -3.91
C GLN A 168 -7.22 17.27 -3.92
N PRO A 169 -6.62 18.29 -3.29
CA PRO A 169 -7.08 19.67 -3.39
C PRO A 169 -6.67 20.29 -4.74
N ALA A 170 -7.32 21.38 -5.12
CA ALA A 170 -6.94 22.14 -6.32
C ALA A 170 -5.50 22.70 -6.27
N THR A 171 -4.98 22.95 -5.06
CA THR A 171 -3.59 23.40 -4.84
C THR A 171 -2.55 22.36 -5.23
N PHE A 172 -2.89 21.08 -5.21
CA PHE A 172 -1.98 20.01 -5.64
C PHE A 172 -1.66 20.09 -7.12
N ASP A 173 -2.62 20.48 -7.98
CA ASP A 173 -2.42 20.61 -9.43
C ASP A 173 -1.37 21.68 -9.79
N GLN A 174 -1.09 22.58 -8.86
CA GLN A 174 -0.15 23.70 -9.01
C GLN A 174 1.18 23.44 -8.29
N GLN A 175 1.37 22.25 -7.71
CA GLN A 175 2.58 21.92 -6.97
C GLN A 175 3.81 22.00 -7.89
N ASN A 176 4.87 22.64 -7.41
CA ASN A 176 6.17 22.70 -8.08
C ASN A 176 7.30 22.15 -7.19
N PHE A 177 6.94 21.47 -6.09
CA PHE A 177 7.88 20.92 -5.12
C PHE A 177 8.59 19.69 -5.67
N LEU A 178 7.87 18.87 -6.44
CA LEU A 178 8.35 17.63 -7.00
C LEU A 178 8.32 17.67 -8.52
N ASN A 179 9.44 17.27 -9.13
CA ASN A 179 9.56 16.95 -10.54
C ASN A 179 10.41 15.68 -10.71
N SER A 180 10.64 15.27 -11.95
CA SER A 180 11.41 14.05 -12.28
C SER A 180 12.85 14.05 -11.78
N SER A 181 13.43 15.22 -11.48
CA SER A 181 14.79 15.37 -10.96
C SER A 181 14.84 15.54 -9.43
N THR A 182 13.70 15.72 -8.75
CA THR A 182 13.68 15.87 -7.30
C THR A 182 14.08 14.55 -6.64
N PRO A 183 15.09 14.52 -5.75
CA PRO A 183 15.49 13.31 -5.06
C PRO A 183 14.31 12.60 -4.38
N ILE A 184 14.33 11.27 -4.45
CA ILE A 184 13.33 10.44 -3.77
C ILE A 184 13.67 10.23 -2.30
N SER A 185 14.95 10.34 -1.93
CA SER A 185 15.44 10.23 -0.55
C SER A 185 15.18 11.50 0.25
N LEU A 186 15.15 11.37 1.58
CA LEU A 186 14.92 12.47 2.51
C LEU A 186 13.62 13.24 2.21
N PHE A 187 12.64 12.55 1.64
CA PHE A 187 11.31 13.12 1.44
C PHE A 187 10.61 13.23 2.80
N ASN A 188 9.62 14.12 2.90
CA ASN A 188 8.84 14.30 4.12
C ASN A 188 7.38 14.39 3.72
N ILE A 189 6.62 13.31 3.98
CA ILE A 189 5.24 13.22 3.54
C ILE A 189 4.34 14.21 4.27
N SER A 190 4.58 14.48 5.56
CA SER A 190 3.75 15.42 6.31
C SER A 190 3.97 16.85 5.82
N LEU A 191 5.23 17.26 5.63
CA LEU A 191 5.55 18.58 5.10
C LEU A 191 4.99 18.74 3.69
N PHE A 192 5.18 17.74 2.81
CA PHE A 192 4.61 17.79 1.46
C PHE A 192 3.08 17.90 1.49
N ALA A 193 2.41 17.13 2.35
CA ALA A 193 0.97 17.18 2.52
C ALA A 193 0.49 18.55 2.99
N ASP A 194 1.21 19.20 3.90
CA ASP A 194 0.91 20.55 4.37
C ASP A 194 1.06 21.58 3.23
N GLU A 195 2.18 21.56 2.48
CA GLU A 195 2.44 22.61 1.48
C GLU A 195 1.55 22.55 0.25
N VAL A 196 1.07 21.36 -0.10
CA VAL A 196 0.12 21.20 -1.22
C VAL A 196 -1.32 21.08 -0.74
N GLY A 197 -1.56 21.12 0.58
CA GLY A 197 -2.89 21.15 1.20
C GLY A 197 -3.65 19.82 1.20
N LEU A 198 -2.97 18.67 1.19
CA LEU A 198 -3.62 17.34 1.19
C LEU A 198 -4.43 17.08 2.47
N GLY A 199 -4.04 17.71 3.58
CA GLY A 199 -4.58 17.39 4.90
C GLY A 199 -4.15 16.01 5.38
N HIS A 200 -4.99 15.34 6.17
CA HIS A 200 -4.70 14.03 6.73
C HIS A 200 -5.05 12.88 5.75
N PRO A 201 -4.34 11.74 5.82
CA PRO A 201 -4.69 10.57 5.03
C PRO A 201 -6.11 10.08 5.35
N LEU A 202 -6.91 9.82 4.30
CA LEU A 202 -8.24 9.22 4.39
C LEU A 202 -8.19 7.73 4.69
N GLY A 203 -7.12 7.07 4.26
CA GLY A 203 -6.91 5.64 4.40
C GLY A 203 -5.45 5.29 4.14
N GLY A 204 -5.11 4.04 4.41
CA GLY A 204 -3.77 3.54 4.18
C GLY A 204 -3.67 2.05 4.46
N THR A 205 -2.59 1.46 3.99
CA THR A 205 -2.15 0.10 4.35
C THR A 205 -0.63 0.09 4.29
N PHE A 206 0.02 -0.97 4.74
CA PHE A 206 1.47 -1.08 4.61
C PHE A 206 1.89 -2.54 4.52
N MET A 207 3.02 -2.75 3.88
CA MET A 207 3.69 -4.06 3.84
C MET A 207 5.09 -3.96 4.43
N ARG A 208 5.62 -5.10 4.84
CA ARG A 208 7.00 -5.30 5.24
C ARG A 208 7.73 -6.09 4.18
N VAL A 209 8.88 -5.60 3.73
CA VAL A 209 9.71 -6.31 2.75
C VAL A 209 11.13 -6.32 3.27
N GLY A 210 11.75 -7.51 3.33
CA GLY A 210 13.16 -7.69 3.63
C GLY A 210 14.01 -7.85 2.37
N PRO A 211 15.34 -7.88 2.51
CA PRO A 211 16.22 -8.23 1.40
C PRO A 211 15.91 -9.65 0.88
N ASP A 212 16.32 -9.91 -0.36
CA ASP A 212 16.30 -11.28 -0.88
C ASP A 212 17.15 -12.18 0.05
N PRO A 213 16.72 -13.42 0.36
CA PRO A 213 17.49 -14.33 1.19
C PRO A 213 18.89 -14.53 0.59
N SER A 214 19.90 -14.64 1.44
CA SER A 214 21.27 -14.84 0.98
C SER A 214 21.39 -16.20 0.30
N ALA A 215 22.27 -16.34 -0.70
CA ALA A 215 22.51 -17.62 -1.39
C ALA A 215 23.02 -18.74 -0.44
N SER A 216 23.41 -18.39 0.78
CA SER A 216 23.82 -19.31 1.86
C SER A 216 22.66 -19.87 2.68
N ASP A 217 21.42 -19.39 2.48
CA ASP A 217 20.22 -19.80 3.22
C ASP A 217 19.27 -20.72 2.41
N VAL A 218 19.71 -21.24 1.25
CA VAL A 218 18.93 -22.13 0.36
C VAL A 218 19.60 -23.49 0.20
#